data_AF-A0A2M8PKN8-F1
#
_entry.id   AF-A0A2M8PKN8-F1
#
_cell.length_a   1.000
_cell.length_b   1.000
_cell.length_c   1.000
_cell.angle_alpha   90.00
_cell.angle_beta   90.00
_cell.angle_gamma   90.00
#
_symmetry.space_group_name_H-M   'P 1'
#
loop_
_entity.id
_entity.type
_entity.pdbx_description
1 polymer ?
#
loop_
_entity_poly.entity_id
_entity_poly.type
_entity_poly.pdbx_seq_one_letter_code
_entity_poly.pdbx_strand_id
1 'polypeptide(L)'
;TQSSMAHMVVKYAPRLLYRRFRYGYGVDIFVAHSPPFGIHDAEDYAHQGFKSFNWFLNWYRPRYMVHGHVHTWDRRQTTKTMHGETCIMNINPYTILNIEPLS
;
A
#
# COMPACT_ATOMS: atom_id res chain seq x y z
N THR A 1 -11.49 1.37 -11.70
CA THR A 1 -10.65 0.73 -12.73
C THR A 1 -9.21 1.20 -12.60
N GLN A 2 -8.23 0.58 -13.28
CA GLN A 2 -6.81 0.95 -13.19
C GLN A 2 -6.57 2.45 -13.47
N SER A 3 -7.26 3.02 -14.48
CA SER A 3 -7.15 4.45 -14.83
C SER A 3 -7.67 5.39 -13.74
N SER A 4 -8.84 5.09 -13.14
CA SER A 4 -9.39 5.89 -12.03
C SER A 4 -8.42 5.93 -10.84
N MET A 5 -7.82 4.80 -10.50
CA MET A 5 -6.84 4.72 -9.42
C MET A 5 -5.56 5.47 -9.76
N ALA A 6 -5.04 5.33 -10.99
CA ALA A 6 -3.89 6.09 -11.46
C ALA A 6 -4.13 7.61 -11.38
N HIS A 7 -5.29 8.08 -11.82
CA HIS A 7 -5.67 9.49 -11.72
C HIS A 7 -5.68 9.97 -10.26
N MET A 8 -6.21 9.19 -9.31
CA MET A 8 -6.16 9.55 -7.90
C MET A 8 -4.72 9.66 -7.38
N VAL A 9 -3.85 8.70 -7.71
CA VAL A 9 -2.44 8.72 -7.29
C VAL A 9 -1.76 9.99 -7.78
N VAL A 10 -1.97 10.38 -9.05
CA VAL A 10 -1.39 11.61 -9.64
C VAL A 10 -2.01 12.87 -9.05
N LYS A 11 -3.33 12.90 -8.85
CA LYS A 11 -4.05 14.06 -8.28
C LYS A 11 -3.47 14.53 -6.95
N TYR A 12 -3.01 13.61 -6.10
CA TYR A 12 -2.45 13.94 -4.78
C TYR A 12 -0.93 14.21 -4.80
N ALA A 13 -0.27 14.09 -5.95
CA ALA A 13 1.18 14.22 -6.07
C ALA A 13 1.74 15.52 -5.48
N PRO A 14 1.20 16.73 -5.78
CA PRO A 14 1.81 17.97 -5.28
C PRO A 14 1.88 18.01 -3.75
N ARG A 15 0.81 17.59 -3.08
CA ARG A 15 0.72 17.58 -1.61
C ARG A 15 1.62 16.51 -1.00
N LEU A 16 1.58 15.29 -1.52
CA LEU A 16 2.30 14.16 -0.91
C LEU A 16 3.80 14.21 -1.21
N LEU A 17 4.22 14.70 -2.38
CA LEU A 17 5.63 14.94 -2.68
C LEU A 17 6.21 16.06 -1.82
N TYR A 18 5.46 17.15 -1.60
CA TYR A 18 5.88 18.21 -0.68
C TYR A 18 6.10 17.67 0.74
N ARG A 19 5.16 16.84 1.23
CA ARG A 19 5.31 16.18 2.53
C ARG A 19 6.51 15.24 2.56
N ARG A 20 6.71 14.43 1.51
CA ARG A 20 7.87 13.54 1.40
C ARG A 20 9.18 14.31 1.46
N PHE A 21 9.26 15.43 0.75
CA PHE A 21 10.45 16.28 0.79
C PHE A 21 10.70 16.85 2.19
N ARG A 22 9.65 17.28 2.91
CA ARG A 22 9.78 17.90 4.23
C ARG A 22 10.00 16.92 5.39
N TYR A 23 9.44 15.71 5.30
CA TYR A 23 9.35 14.75 6.41
C TYR A 23 9.94 13.36 6.09
N GLY A 24 10.39 13.11 4.85
CA GLY A 24 10.90 11.81 4.39
C GLY A 24 9.82 10.88 3.79
N TYR A 25 8.56 11.07 4.16
CA TYR A 25 7.39 10.31 3.66
C TYR A 25 6.23 11.24 3.28
N GLY A 26 5.48 10.85 2.26
CA GLY A 26 4.33 11.62 1.76
C GLY A 26 3.08 11.40 2.60
N VAL A 27 2.95 10.22 3.21
CA VAL A 27 1.91 9.86 4.18
C VAL A 27 2.46 8.80 5.13
N ASP A 28 1.94 8.69 6.35
CA ASP A 28 2.41 7.67 7.29
C ASP A 28 1.84 6.29 6.91
N ILE A 29 0.51 6.21 6.81
CA ILE A 29 -0.23 4.98 6.53
C ILE A 29 -1.07 5.16 5.26
N PHE A 30 -0.92 4.25 4.31
CA PHE A 30 -1.78 4.12 3.14
C PHE A 30 -2.72 2.92 3.32
N VAL A 31 -4.03 3.18 3.39
CA VAL A 31 -5.06 2.15 3.53
C VAL A 31 -5.75 1.94 2.19
N ALA A 32 -5.82 0.70 1.72
CA ALA A 32 -6.53 0.32 0.50
C ALA A 32 -7.32 -0.97 0.72
N HIS A 33 -8.28 -1.26 -0.16
CA HIS A 33 -8.91 -2.59 -0.16
C HIS A 33 -8.05 -3.61 -0.91
N SER A 34 -7.64 -3.27 -2.13
CA SER A 34 -6.86 -4.16 -3.00
C SER A 34 -5.35 -4.09 -2.76
N PRO A 35 -4.60 -5.16 -3.10
CA PRO A 35 -3.14 -5.16 -3.03
C PRO A 35 -2.47 -4.27 -4.10
N PRO A 36 -1.16 -3.95 -3.94
CA PRO A 36 -0.34 -3.52 -5.06
C PRO A 36 -0.19 -4.65 -6.09
N PHE A 37 -0.11 -4.30 -7.37
CA PHE A 37 0.08 -5.29 -8.43
C PHE A 37 1.37 -6.10 -8.21
N GLY A 38 1.23 -7.42 -8.10
CA GLY A 38 2.34 -8.36 -7.88
C GLY A 38 2.86 -8.48 -6.44
N ILE A 39 2.21 -7.85 -5.45
CA ILE A 39 2.57 -7.98 -4.02
C ILE A 39 1.31 -8.37 -3.24
N HIS A 40 1.34 -9.53 -2.57
CA HIS A 40 0.15 -10.11 -1.92
C HIS A 40 -1.06 -10.20 -2.87
N ASP A 41 -0.77 -10.36 -4.16
CA ASP A 41 -1.76 -10.45 -5.23
C ASP A 41 -2.20 -11.90 -5.41
N ALA A 42 -3.42 -12.14 -5.91
CA ALA A 42 -3.90 -13.48 -6.23
C ALA A 42 -3.88 -13.70 -7.76
N GLU A 43 -3.71 -14.94 -8.20
CA GLU A 43 -3.57 -15.27 -9.63
C GLU A 43 -4.85 -15.12 -10.44
N ASP A 44 -6.02 -14.99 -9.81
CA ASP A 44 -7.26 -14.85 -10.55
C ASP A 44 -7.43 -13.41 -11.09
N TYR A 45 -7.85 -13.32 -12.35
CA TYR A 45 -7.94 -12.06 -13.10
C TYR A 45 -8.80 -10.97 -12.42
N ALA A 46 -9.70 -11.35 -11.50
CA ALA A 46 -10.55 -10.42 -10.76
C ALA A 46 -9.87 -9.78 -9.54
N HIS A 47 -8.78 -10.36 -9.02
CA HIS A 47 -8.12 -9.88 -7.80
C HIS A 47 -6.77 -9.20 -8.05
N GLN A 48 -6.38 -8.98 -9.31
CA GLN A 48 -5.14 -8.28 -9.66
C GLN A 48 -5.04 -6.92 -8.97
N GLY A 49 -3.94 -6.70 -8.28
CA GLY A 49 -3.62 -5.44 -7.62
C GLY A 49 -3.52 -4.26 -8.58
N PHE A 50 -3.51 -3.04 -8.02
CA PHE A 50 -3.37 -1.83 -8.84
C PHE A 50 -1.91 -1.53 -9.16
N LYS A 51 -1.58 -1.34 -10.44
CA LYS A 51 -0.23 -0.92 -10.86
C LYS A 51 0.12 0.47 -10.34
N SER A 52 -0.88 1.34 -10.22
CA SER A 52 -0.71 2.69 -9.68
C SER A 52 -0.37 2.69 -8.19
N PHE A 53 -0.63 1.61 -7.45
CA PHE A 53 -0.17 1.49 -6.06
C PHE A 53 1.35 1.33 -6.00
N ASN A 54 1.97 0.64 -6.97
CA ASN A 54 3.43 0.60 -7.06
C ASN A 54 4.01 2.01 -7.29
N TRP A 55 3.33 2.87 -8.06
CA TRP A 55 3.72 4.28 -8.19
C TRP A 55 3.56 5.03 -6.87
N PHE A 56 2.43 4.85 -6.18
CA PHE A 56 2.19 5.47 -4.87
C PHE A 56 3.29 5.10 -3.86
N LEU A 57 3.63 3.82 -3.77
CA LEU A 57 4.69 3.32 -2.89
C LEU A 57 6.04 3.96 -3.23
N ASN A 58 6.40 4.03 -4.50
CA ASN A 58 7.68 4.58 -4.94
C ASN A 58 7.77 6.11 -4.81
N TRP A 59 6.67 6.82 -5.09
CA TRP A 59 6.64 8.28 -5.11
C TRP A 59 6.39 8.89 -3.74
N TYR A 60 5.59 8.26 -2.89
CA TYR A 60 5.19 8.84 -1.62
C TYR A 60 5.76 8.10 -0.42
N ARG A 61 6.36 6.91 -0.60
CA ARG A 61 7.07 6.16 0.44
C ARG A 61 6.36 6.17 1.80
N PRO A 62 5.13 5.66 1.89
CA PRO A 62 4.48 5.55 3.19
C PRO A 62 5.27 4.62 4.11
N ARG A 63 5.19 4.81 5.43
CA ARG A 63 5.78 3.85 6.38
C ARG A 63 5.04 2.52 6.33
N TYR A 64 3.73 2.59 6.18
CA TYR A 64 2.86 1.41 6.09
C TYR A 64 1.89 1.50 4.92
N MET A 65 1.71 0.39 4.22
CA MET A 65 0.53 0.16 3.39
C MET A 65 -0.24 -1.02 3.96
N VAL A 66 -1.52 -0.83 4.26
CA VAL A 66 -2.40 -1.91 4.70
C VAL A 66 -3.48 -2.14 3.65
N HIS A 67 -3.69 -3.40 3.31
CA HIS A 67 -4.76 -3.81 2.41
C HIS A 67 -5.48 -5.06 2.91
N GLY A 68 -6.66 -5.32 2.35
CA GLY A 68 -7.39 -6.57 2.58
C GLY A 68 -7.45 -7.40 1.29
N HIS A 69 -8.57 -8.11 1.13
CA HIS A 69 -8.99 -8.82 -0.09
C HIS A 69 -8.40 -10.21 -0.35
N VAL A 70 -7.35 -10.66 0.36
CA VAL A 70 -6.88 -12.04 0.22
C VAL A 70 -7.30 -12.85 1.43
N HIS A 71 -8.36 -13.67 1.26
CA HIS A 71 -8.73 -14.72 2.19
C HIS A 71 -7.60 -15.75 2.26
N THR A 72 -6.64 -15.53 3.16
CA THR A 72 -5.60 -16.51 3.47
C THR A 72 -6.20 -17.64 4.30
N TRP A 73 -6.94 -18.55 3.66
CA TRP A 73 -7.26 -19.84 4.28
C TRP A 73 -5.97 -20.66 4.52
N ASP A 74 -4.95 -20.39 3.69
CA ASP A 74 -3.60 -20.88 3.87
C ASP A 74 -2.75 -19.90 4.70
N ARG A 75 -2.37 -20.32 5.92
CA ARG A 75 -1.51 -19.57 6.84
C ARG A 75 -0.07 -19.43 6.35
N ARG A 76 0.29 -20.06 5.23
CA ARG A 76 1.63 -19.99 4.61
C ARG A 76 1.82 -18.79 3.68
N GLN A 77 0.76 -18.06 3.35
CA GLN A 77 0.90 -16.87 2.50
C GLN A 77 1.60 -15.72 3.24
N THR A 78 2.54 -15.09 2.56
CA THR A 78 3.20 -13.87 3.04
C THR A 78 2.17 -12.77 3.20
N THR A 79 1.92 -12.35 4.45
CA THR A 79 1.01 -11.26 4.79
C THR A 79 1.73 -9.95 5.07
N LYS A 80 3.06 -9.96 5.13
CA LYS A 80 3.90 -8.79 5.39
C LYS A 80 5.10 -8.80 4.46
N THR A 81 5.28 -7.72 3.71
CA THR A 81 6.38 -7.54 2.75
C THR A 81 6.99 -6.16 2.92
N MET A 82 8.32 -6.07 2.86
CA MET A 82 9.01 -4.79 2.77
C MET A 82 9.21 -4.43 1.30
N HIS A 83 8.73 -3.26 0.88
CA HIS A 83 8.96 -2.69 -0.44
C HIS A 83 9.66 -1.35 -0.30
N GLY A 84 10.99 -1.35 -0.48
CA GLY A 84 11.82 -0.22 -0.07
C GLY A 84 11.69 0.04 1.42
N GLU A 85 11.27 1.24 1.80
CA GLU A 85 11.04 1.66 3.19
C GLU A 85 9.60 1.41 3.66
N THR A 86 8.70 0.99 2.76
CA THR A 86 7.30 0.73 3.10
C THR A 86 7.10 -0.69 3.58
N CYS A 87 6.46 -0.83 4.74
CA CYS A 87 5.92 -2.10 5.22
C CYS A 87 4.51 -2.31 4.67
N ILE A 88 4.34 -3.26 3.75
CA ILE A 88 3.05 -3.64 3.17
C ILE A 88 2.47 -4.80 3.99
N MET A 89 1.22 -4.71 4.42
CA MET A 89 0.53 -5.73 5.20
C MET A 89 -0.84 -6.08 4.63
N ASN A 90 -1.08 -7.36 4.41
CA ASN A 90 -2.41 -7.91 4.18
C ASN A 90 -3.09 -8.18 5.53
N ILE A 91 -4.25 -7.58 5.78
CA ILE A 91 -5.03 -7.73 7.00
C ILE A 91 -6.03 -8.88 6.82
N ASN A 92 -5.87 -9.92 7.64
CA ASN A 92 -6.84 -11.01 7.77
C ASN A 92 -6.77 -11.65 9.18
N PRO A 93 -7.84 -11.64 10.00
CA PRO A 93 -9.06 -10.84 9.91
C PRO A 93 -8.93 -9.43 10.51
N TYR A 94 -8.03 -9.25 11.49
CA TYR A 94 -7.70 -7.95 12.07
C TYR A 94 -6.21 -7.90 12.45
N THR A 95 -5.65 -6.69 12.47
CA THR A 95 -4.25 -6.44 12.86
C THR A 95 -4.20 -5.23 13.78
N ILE A 96 -3.44 -5.33 14.89
CA ILE A 96 -3.15 -4.19 15.78
C ILE A 96 -1.75 -3.69 15.43
N LEU A 97 -1.66 -2.41 15.06
CA LEU A 97 -0.41 -1.73 14.74
C LEU A 97 -0.12 -0.69 15.81
N ASN A 98 0.97 -0.89 16.55
CA ASN A 98 1.54 0.15 17.41
C ASN A 98 2.52 0.97 16.56
N ILE A 99 2.27 2.28 16.45
CA ILE A 99 3.02 3.17 15.57
C ILE A 99 3.56 4.32 16.43
N GLU A 100 4.87 4.44 16.47
CA GLU A 100 5.52 5.59 17.10
C GLU A 100 5.19 6.87 16.31
N PRO A 101 4.93 7.98 17.02
CA PRO A 101 4.71 9.28 16.39
C PRO A 101 5.87 9.66 15.48
N LEU A 102 5.52 10.38 14.43
CA LEU A 102 6.49 10.98 13.54
C LEU A 102 7.24 12.10 14.28
N SER A 103 8.57 12.02 14.31
CA SER A 103 9.47 13.02 14.89
C SER A 103 9.51 14.32 14.08
#